data_AF-A0A2N3AFL2-F1
#
_entry.id   AF-A0A2N3AFL2-F1
#
_cell.length_a   1.000
_cell.length_b   1.000
_cell.length_c   1.000
_cell.angle_alpha   90.00
_cell.angle_beta   90.00
_cell.angle_gamma   90.00
#
_symmetry.space_group_name_H-M   'P 1'
#
loop_
_entity.id
_entity.type
_entity.pdbx_description
1 polymer ?
#
loop_
_entity_poly.entity_id
_entity_poly.type
_entity_poly.pdbx_seq_one_letter_code
_entity_poly.pdbx_strand_id
1 'polypeptide(L)'
;MRTVSFLERDERLHSRFGHLTEGVKSAVTGKTLSEQDQNKMQILMDNLMKDQCMQERIDYDSVNITAMSEQTATGNIAFVVRNDLAMINKVFPNMISKEICSIQPIPQPNAKIFYTDMKKVADDTSLSTNIHGNRNFSNNVEYNPASPTAIQDIYFEITSDDVVAVEKKLKAHATVEVSQDLMAYHGKDVESILSNGLSAQIAREWDRTIIENMITVATGGAATFSKAEPSGLSYQDRKYWMETLYEKMIDVDNAIFKKRYRRTNFAVVGADEAAFIEKMSGFRADATDIAMQQVSTGGRYFMGTLNNRWKIYVDPFLTGKILMGYNNPAQWEETAYVFAPYILSYFSPWFIDPNTMRKTRAILSRAAYKAVITDLLGVVTVTAS
;
A
#
# COMPACT_ATOMS: atom_id res chain seq x y z
N MET A 1 4.52 47.91 -29.88
CA MET A 1 5.38 47.88 -28.68
C MET A 1 6.80 48.23 -29.14
N ARG A 2 7.30 49.44 -28.84
CA ARG A 2 8.65 49.87 -29.28
C ARG A 2 9.66 48.93 -28.60
N THR A 3 10.44 48.17 -29.37
CA THR A 3 11.53 47.37 -28.83
C THR A 3 12.55 48.32 -28.21
N VAL A 4 12.60 48.36 -26.89
CA VAL A 4 13.54 49.18 -26.12
C VAL A 4 14.96 48.78 -26.53
N SER A 5 15.81 49.76 -26.84
CA SER A 5 17.20 49.49 -27.23
C SER A 5 17.95 48.79 -26.10
N PHE A 6 18.93 47.94 -26.40
CA PHE A 6 19.74 47.25 -25.39
C PHE A 6 20.36 48.24 -24.38
N LEU A 7 20.81 49.39 -24.88
CA LEU A 7 21.39 50.46 -24.08
C LEU A 7 20.38 51.09 -23.11
N GLU A 8 19.16 51.36 -23.57
CA GLU A 8 18.08 51.91 -22.73
C GLU A 8 17.61 50.91 -21.67
N ARG A 9 17.67 49.60 -21.96
CA ARG A 9 17.35 48.54 -20.99
C ARG A 9 18.43 48.44 -19.91
N ASP A 10 19.70 48.47 -20.30
CA ASP A 10 20.83 48.37 -19.39
C ASP A 10 20.88 49.56 -18.43
N GLU A 11 20.62 50.77 -18.95
CA GLU A 11 20.51 52.00 -18.14
C GLU A 11 19.34 51.95 -17.12
N ARG A 12 18.19 51.38 -17.51
CA ARG A 12 17.07 51.15 -16.60
C ARG A 12 17.37 50.12 -15.51
N LEU A 13 18.14 49.08 -15.83
CA LEU A 13 18.57 48.08 -14.85
C LEU A 13 19.61 48.64 -13.88
N HIS A 14 20.59 49.37 -14.42
CA HIS A 14 21.65 49.99 -13.64
C HIS A 14 21.12 51.08 -12.70
N SER A 15 20.16 51.91 -13.15
CA SER A 15 19.53 52.90 -12.27
C SER A 15 18.71 52.29 -11.12
N ARG A 16 18.14 51.08 -11.31
CA ARG A 16 17.37 50.39 -10.25
C ARG A 16 18.21 49.53 -9.32
N PHE A 17 19.21 48.83 -9.84
CA PHE A 17 19.98 47.82 -9.10
C PHE A 17 21.47 48.13 -8.98
N GLY A 18 21.96 49.20 -9.61
CA GLY A 18 23.37 49.61 -9.61
C GLY A 18 23.94 49.74 -8.21
N HIS A 19 23.20 50.38 -7.30
CA HIS A 19 23.56 50.52 -5.89
C HIS A 19 23.77 49.19 -5.12
N LEU A 20 23.24 48.07 -5.61
CA LEU A 20 23.41 46.73 -5.00
C LEU A 20 24.52 45.91 -5.65
N THR A 21 24.97 46.31 -6.84
CA THR A 21 25.94 45.55 -7.64
C THR A 21 27.28 46.25 -7.81
N GLU A 22 27.32 47.57 -7.60
CA GLU A 22 28.54 48.37 -7.64
C GLU A 22 29.47 48.03 -6.45
N GLY A 23 30.74 47.75 -6.76
CA GLY A 23 31.77 47.49 -5.75
C GLY A 23 31.68 46.11 -5.07
N VAL A 24 30.70 45.27 -5.43
CA VAL A 24 30.60 43.90 -4.90
C VAL A 24 31.84 43.10 -5.30
N LYS A 25 32.45 42.42 -4.32
CA LYS A 25 33.58 41.52 -4.53
C LYS A 25 33.09 40.09 -4.47
N SER A 26 33.51 39.26 -5.42
CA SER A 26 33.21 37.83 -5.40
C SER A 26 33.76 37.20 -4.12
N ALA A 27 32.91 36.50 -3.36
CA ALA A 27 33.31 35.83 -2.12
C ALA A 27 34.38 34.74 -2.34
N VAL A 28 34.52 34.23 -3.57
CA VAL A 28 35.46 33.16 -3.92
C VAL A 28 36.79 33.71 -4.44
N THR A 29 36.76 34.78 -5.24
CA THR A 29 37.95 35.28 -5.97
C THR A 29 38.50 36.58 -5.38
N GLY A 30 37.76 37.26 -4.50
CA GLY A 30 38.15 38.54 -3.88
C GLY A 30 38.26 39.73 -4.84
N LYS A 31 38.08 39.49 -6.14
CA LYS A 31 38.10 40.50 -7.20
C LYS A 31 36.73 41.16 -7.34
N THR A 32 36.74 42.43 -7.71
CA THR A 32 35.54 43.18 -8.10
C THR A 32 34.89 42.51 -9.31
N LEU A 33 33.56 42.39 -9.32
CA LEU A 33 32.85 41.75 -10.42
C LEU A 33 33.10 42.50 -11.74
N SER A 34 33.24 41.74 -12.83
CA SER A 34 33.30 42.30 -14.19
C SER A 34 31.95 42.93 -14.56
N GLU A 35 31.95 43.92 -15.45
CA GLU A 35 30.73 44.62 -15.90
C GLU A 35 29.68 43.65 -16.46
N GLN A 36 30.11 42.63 -17.22
CA GLN A 36 29.21 41.58 -17.70
C GLN A 36 28.56 40.76 -16.58
N ASP A 37 29.27 40.50 -15.49
CA ASP A 37 28.71 39.71 -14.39
C ASP A 37 27.78 40.55 -13.50
N GLN A 38 28.04 41.85 -13.39
CA GLN A 38 27.12 42.80 -12.76
C GLN A 38 25.80 42.83 -13.55
N ASN A 39 25.85 42.96 -14.88
CA ASN A 39 24.63 43.01 -15.70
C ASN A 39 23.84 41.68 -15.65
N LYS A 40 24.53 40.53 -15.63
CA LYS A 40 23.85 39.23 -15.43
C LYS A 40 23.13 39.16 -14.09
N MET A 41 23.76 39.63 -13.01
CA MET A 41 23.13 39.67 -11.69
C MET A 41 21.94 40.62 -11.67
N GLN A 42 22.05 41.80 -12.28
CA GLN A 42 20.94 42.76 -12.37
C GLN A 42 19.75 42.17 -13.13
N ILE A 43 19.98 41.41 -14.21
CA ILE A 43 18.91 40.73 -14.95
C ILE A 43 18.25 39.64 -14.10
N LEU A 44 19.03 38.87 -13.34
CA LEU A 44 18.48 37.83 -12.46
C LEU A 44 17.63 38.44 -11.33
N MET A 45 18.08 39.55 -10.75
CA MET A 45 17.33 40.28 -9.72
C MET A 45 16.04 40.90 -10.28
N ASP A 46 16.08 41.44 -11.51
CA ASP A 46 14.90 41.93 -12.22
C ASP A 46 13.87 40.82 -12.47
N ASN A 47 14.32 39.63 -12.88
CA ASN A 47 13.44 38.47 -13.07
C ASN A 47 12.84 37.98 -11.74
N LEU A 48 13.64 37.91 -10.68
CA LEU A 48 13.17 37.52 -9.35
C LEU A 48 12.12 38.50 -8.81
N MET A 49 12.36 39.80 -8.94
CA MET A 49 11.45 40.84 -8.47
C MET A 49 10.12 40.84 -9.24
N LYS A 50 10.15 40.59 -10.56
CA LYS A 50 8.93 40.43 -11.35
C LYS A 50 8.11 39.23 -10.91
N ASP A 51 8.76 38.11 -10.62
CA ASP A 51 8.09 36.90 -10.14
C ASP A 51 7.41 37.14 -8.78
N GLN A 52 8.11 37.80 -7.85
CA GLN A 52 7.56 38.16 -6.54
C GLN A 52 6.40 39.16 -6.64
N CYS A 53 6.51 40.19 -7.48
CA CYS A 53 5.43 41.15 -7.71
C CYS A 53 4.17 40.48 -8.31
N MET A 54 4.34 39.48 -9.19
CA MET A 54 3.21 38.69 -9.71
C MET A 54 2.54 37.85 -8.62
N GLN A 55 3.31 37.29 -7.69
CA GLN A 55 2.77 36.49 -6.60
C GLN A 55 1.98 37.34 -5.58
N GLU A 56 2.43 38.56 -5.31
CA GLU A 56 1.80 39.47 -4.35
C GLU A 56 0.75 40.41 -4.97
N ARG A 57 0.58 40.38 -6.29
CA ARG A 57 -0.39 41.19 -7.05
C ARG A 57 -0.13 42.70 -6.95
N ILE A 58 1.16 43.08 -6.94
CA ILE A 58 1.64 44.46 -6.85
C ILE A 58 2.26 44.87 -8.20
N ASP A 59 2.04 46.12 -8.63
CA ASP A 59 2.59 46.63 -9.90
C ASP A 59 4.11 46.86 -9.81
N TYR A 60 4.86 46.17 -10.68
CA TYR A 60 6.32 46.14 -10.72
C TYR A 60 7.01 47.52 -10.83
N ASP A 61 6.35 48.48 -11.49
CA ASP A 61 6.88 49.83 -11.73
C ASP A 61 6.60 50.80 -10.57
N SER A 62 5.83 50.38 -9.55
CA SER A 62 5.55 51.19 -8.35
C SER A 62 6.58 51.01 -7.23
N VAL A 63 7.48 50.02 -7.35
CA VAL A 63 8.44 49.63 -6.30
C VAL A 63 9.77 50.36 -6.48
N ASN A 64 10.02 51.37 -5.64
CA ASN A 64 11.26 52.15 -5.62
C ASN A 64 12.27 51.53 -4.64
N ILE A 65 13.22 50.78 -5.17
CA ILE A 65 14.24 50.04 -4.40
C ILE A 65 15.27 51.02 -3.78
N THR A 66 15.59 52.11 -4.46
CA THR A 66 16.56 53.12 -4.01
C THR A 66 16.07 53.93 -2.80
N ALA A 67 14.75 54.00 -2.60
CA ALA A 67 14.13 54.66 -1.44
C ALA A 67 14.00 53.74 -0.20
N MET A 68 14.43 52.47 -0.28
CA MET A 68 14.43 51.53 0.85
C MET A 68 15.61 51.73 1.82
N SER A 69 16.44 52.78 1.62
CA SER A 69 17.66 53.00 2.39
C SER A 69 17.49 53.85 3.65
N GLU A 70 16.42 54.60 3.83
CA GLU A 70 16.28 55.46 5.02
C GLU A 70 14.86 56.02 5.14
N GLN A 71 13.95 55.26 5.74
CA GLN A 71 12.73 55.86 6.31
C GLN A 71 12.16 54.99 7.42
N THR A 72 12.45 55.38 8.65
CA THR A 72 11.77 54.93 9.87
C THR A 72 10.35 55.50 9.85
N ALA A 73 9.45 54.88 9.09
CA ALA A 73 8.02 55.13 9.18
C ALA A 73 7.41 54.13 10.18
N THR A 74 6.78 54.66 11.22
CA THR A 74 5.99 53.94 12.23
C THR A 74 4.79 53.25 11.58
N GLY A 75 5.06 52.11 10.96
CA GLY A 75 4.14 51.27 10.21
C GLY A 75 4.84 49.95 9.99
N ASN A 76 4.80 49.11 11.01
CA ASN A 76 5.54 47.87 11.14
C ASN A 76 5.03 46.83 10.12
N ILE A 77 5.50 46.90 8.87
CA ILE A 77 5.34 45.82 7.89
C ILE A 77 6.72 45.44 7.37
N ALA A 78 7.47 44.75 8.22
CA ALA A 78 8.45 43.82 7.71
C ALA A 78 7.71 42.82 6.83
N PHE A 79 7.95 42.83 5.52
CA PHE A 79 7.65 41.66 4.70
C PHE A 79 8.60 40.54 5.17
N VAL A 80 8.17 39.86 6.22
CA VAL A 80 8.62 38.50 6.47
C VAL A 80 8.13 37.72 5.26
N VAL A 81 9.06 37.39 4.36
CA VAL A 81 8.87 36.26 3.45
C VAL A 81 8.53 35.09 4.37
N ARG A 82 7.25 34.76 4.51
CA ARG A 82 6.84 33.49 5.09
C ARG A 82 7.29 32.47 4.07
N ASN A 83 8.53 32.01 4.23
CA ASN A 83 8.95 30.79 3.61
C ASN A 83 8.12 29.72 4.32
N ASP A 84 6.98 29.34 3.75
CA ASP A 84 6.19 28.24 4.26
C ASP A 84 7.06 26.99 4.14
N LEU A 85 7.70 26.60 5.26
CA LEU A 85 8.38 25.32 5.32
C LEU A 85 7.32 24.26 5.01
N ALA A 86 7.59 23.44 3.99
CA ALA A 86 6.66 22.41 3.55
C ALA A 86 6.30 21.48 4.71
N MET A 87 5.00 21.24 4.91
CA MET A 87 4.53 20.25 5.87
C MET A 87 4.72 18.85 5.26
N ILE A 88 5.57 18.03 5.88
CA ILE A 88 5.84 16.66 5.44
C ILE A 88 4.81 15.72 6.10
N ASN A 89 3.93 15.14 5.28
CA ASN A 89 3.03 14.08 5.73
C ASN A 89 3.72 12.72 5.66
N LYS A 90 3.35 11.81 6.58
CA LYS A 90 3.74 10.40 6.45
C LYS A 90 3.00 9.79 5.25
N VAL A 91 3.72 9.03 4.43
CA VAL A 91 3.13 8.24 3.34
C VAL A 91 2.34 7.08 3.96
N PHE A 92 1.11 6.89 3.50
CA PHE A 92 0.31 5.75 3.91
C PHE A 92 0.58 4.56 2.97
N PRO A 93 0.75 3.32 3.50
CA PRO A 93 0.93 2.14 2.69
C PRO A 93 -0.35 1.83 1.92
N ASN A 94 -0.21 1.30 0.70
CA ASN A 94 -1.33 0.76 -0.07
C ASN A 94 -1.91 -0.50 0.61
N MET A 95 -3.15 -0.84 0.26
CA MET A 95 -3.82 -2.06 0.76
C MET A 95 -3.71 -3.19 -0.27
N ILE A 96 -3.43 -4.41 0.21
CA ILE A 96 -3.29 -5.60 -0.65
C ILE A 96 -4.49 -6.55 -0.58
N SER A 97 -5.36 -6.39 0.42
CA SER A 97 -6.50 -7.28 0.68
C SER A 97 -7.38 -7.53 -0.56
N LYS A 98 -7.54 -6.54 -1.44
CA LYS A 98 -8.38 -6.65 -2.64
C LYS A 98 -7.92 -7.72 -3.65
N GLU A 99 -6.64 -8.12 -3.60
CA GLU A 99 -6.07 -9.08 -4.57
C GLU A 99 -5.92 -10.48 -3.98
N ILE A 100 -5.85 -10.59 -2.64
CA ILE A 100 -5.59 -11.84 -1.92
C ILE A 100 -6.86 -12.52 -1.38
N CYS A 101 -7.99 -11.80 -1.27
CA CYS A 101 -9.26 -12.36 -0.81
C CYS A 101 -10.42 -12.05 -1.76
N SER A 102 -11.51 -12.81 -1.65
CA SER A 102 -12.76 -12.51 -2.34
C SER A 102 -13.56 -11.47 -1.55
N ILE A 103 -14.01 -10.40 -2.22
CA ILE A 103 -14.83 -9.36 -1.60
C ILE A 103 -16.30 -9.62 -1.88
N GLN A 104 -17.09 -9.83 -0.83
CA GLN A 104 -18.53 -10.11 -0.95
C GLN A 104 -19.34 -9.22 0.00
N PRO A 105 -19.84 -8.06 -0.46
CA PRO A 105 -20.62 -7.16 0.39
C PRO A 105 -21.88 -7.85 0.93
N ILE A 106 -22.13 -7.73 2.23
CA ILE A 106 -23.33 -8.29 2.89
C ILE A 106 -24.32 -7.17 3.20
N PRO A 107 -25.63 -7.35 2.95
CA PRO A 107 -26.64 -6.34 3.25
C PRO A 107 -27.10 -6.35 4.72
N GLN A 108 -26.76 -7.42 5.45
CA GLN A 108 -27.18 -7.66 6.83
C GLN A 108 -25.94 -7.98 7.69
N PRO A 109 -26.00 -7.73 9.02
CA PRO A 109 -24.86 -7.97 9.91
C PRO A 109 -24.49 -9.46 10.06
N ASN A 110 -25.42 -10.36 9.75
CA ASN A 110 -25.20 -11.80 9.68
C ASN A 110 -25.47 -12.30 8.26
N ALA A 111 -24.60 -13.19 7.79
CA ALA A 111 -24.75 -13.90 6.53
C ALA A 111 -24.37 -15.36 6.74
N LYS A 112 -24.83 -16.23 5.83
CA LYS A 112 -24.43 -17.64 5.80
C LYS A 112 -23.66 -17.94 4.52
N ILE A 113 -22.63 -18.75 4.64
CA ILE A 113 -21.94 -19.35 3.49
C ILE A 113 -22.40 -20.80 3.42
N PHE A 114 -22.82 -21.22 2.23
CA PHE A 114 -23.25 -22.60 1.98
C PHE A 114 -22.15 -23.37 1.27
N TYR A 115 -21.94 -24.61 1.70
CA TYR A 115 -21.02 -25.55 1.07
C TYR A 115 -21.82 -26.71 0.53
N THR A 116 -21.51 -27.12 -0.69
CA THR A 116 -22.07 -28.29 -1.32
C THR A 116 -21.07 -29.42 -1.26
N ASP A 117 -21.53 -30.60 -0.85
CA ASP A 117 -20.70 -31.80 -0.84
C ASP A 117 -21.49 -32.99 -1.40
N MET A 118 -20.75 -33.91 -2.02
CA MET A 118 -21.29 -35.17 -2.51
C MET A 118 -20.73 -36.28 -1.64
N LYS A 119 -21.61 -37.08 -1.05
CA LYS A 119 -21.24 -38.14 -0.12
C LYS A 119 -21.68 -39.50 -0.61
N LYS A 120 -20.91 -40.53 -0.26
CA LYS A 120 -21.30 -41.92 -0.49
C LYS A 120 -22.35 -42.32 0.54
N VAL A 121 -23.41 -42.99 0.11
CA VAL A 121 -24.45 -43.51 1.02
C VAL A 121 -23.88 -44.56 1.98
N ALA A 122 -22.91 -45.37 1.52
CA ALA A 122 -22.38 -46.49 2.30
C ALA A 122 -21.65 -46.08 3.59
N ASP A 123 -20.86 -45.01 3.54
CA ASP A 123 -19.93 -44.64 4.62
C ASP A 123 -20.06 -43.18 5.08
N ASP A 124 -21.01 -42.39 4.54
CA ASP A 124 -21.16 -40.92 4.78
C ASP A 124 -19.84 -40.14 4.53
N THR A 125 -18.93 -40.72 3.75
CA THR A 125 -17.65 -40.10 3.40
C THR A 125 -17.82 -39.22 2.18
N SER A 126 -17.28 -38.00 2.27
CA SER A 126 -17.19 -37.08 1.15
C SER A 126 -16.41 -37.73 0.01
N LEU A 127 -16.93 -37.61 -1.21
CA LEU A 127 -16.28 -38.13 -2.42
C LEU A 127 -14.90 -37.47 -2.63
N SER A 128 -14.70 -36.28 -2.06
CA SER A 128 -13.49 -35.46 -2.16
C SER A 128 -12.35 -35.88 -1.22
N THR A 129 -12.62 -36.58 -0.11
CA THR A 129 -11.60 -36.88 0.92
C THR A 129 -10.59 -37.94 0.47
N ASN A 130 -10.96 -38.83 -0.46
CA ASN A 130 -10.10 -39.92 -0.90
C ASN A 130 -10.36 -40.37 -2.34
N ILE A 131 -10.39 -39.41 -3.27
CA ILE A 131 -10.65 -39.61 -4.71
C ILE A 131 -9.77 -40.71 -5.31
N HIS A 132 -8.54 -40.88 -4.79
CA HIS A 132 -7.58 -41.84 -5.32
C HIS A 132 -7.61 -43.24 -4.66
N GLY A 133 -8.09 -43.35 -3.42
CA GLY A 133 -8.08 -44.59 -2.64
C GLY A 133 -9.30 -45.48 -2.85
N ASN A 134 -10.43 -44.91 -3.25
CA ASN A 134 -11.72 -45.61 -3.27
C ASN A 134 -12.34 -45.70 -4.69
N ARG A 135 -11.49 -46.02 -5.68
CA ARG A 135 -11.80 -45.98 -7.13
C ARG A 135 -12.48 -47.22 -7.70
N ASN A 136 -12.77 -48.24 -6.89
CA ASN A 136 -13.34 -49.47 -7.42
C ASN A 136 -14.87 -49.40 -7.50
N PHE A 137 -15.38 -48.66 -8.50
CA PHE A 137 -16.78 -48.70 -8.92
C PHE A 137 -17.02 -49.78 -10.00
N SER A 138 -16.02 -50.65 -10.22
CA SER A 138 -16.10 -51.71 -11.22
C SER A 138 -17.03 -52.81 -10.73
N ASN A 139 -18.27 -52.79 -11.22
CA ASN A 139 -19.12 -53.98 -11.26
C ASN A 139 -18.68 -54.86 -12.43
N ASN A 140 -17.53 -55.53 -12.31
CA ASN A 140 -17.13 -56.59 -13.25
C ASN A 140 -17.82 -57.93 -12.92
N VAL A 141 -19.12 -57.89 -12.65
CA VAL A 141 -19.91 -59.10 -12.43
C VAL A 141 -21.13 -59.00 -13.34
N GLU A 142 -21.26 -59.97 -14.26
CA GLU A 142 -22.52 -60.20 -14.97
C GLU A 142 -23.67 -60.19 -13.97
N TYR A 143 -24.74 -59.46 -14.29
CA TYR A 143 -25.93 -59.37 -13.44
C TYR A 143 -26.42 -60.77 -13.05
N ASN A 144 -26.23 -61.15 -11.77
CA ASN A 144 -26.68 -62.43 -11.22
C ASN A 144 -28.02 -62.24 -10.49
N PRO A 145 -29.14 -62.80 -10.99
CA PRO A 145 -30.46 -62.66 -10.35
C PRO A 145 -30.59 -63.38 -9.00
N ALA A 146 -29.67 -64.30 -8.65
CA ALA A 146 -29.65 -64.99 -7.35
C ALA A 146 -28.83 -64.25 -6.28
N SER A 147 -28.03 -63.25 -6.66
CA SER A 147 -27.24 -62.42 -5.76
C SER A 147 -26.97 -61.08 -6.47
N PRO A 148 -27.93 -60.14 -6.46
CA PRO A 148 -27.76 -58.87 -7.14
C PRO A 148 -26.58 -58.10 -6.56
N THR A 149 -25.61 -57.74 -7.41
CA THR A 149 -24.48 -56.90 -7.02
C THR A 149 -25.01 -55.50 -6.67
N ALA A 150 -24.85 -55.07 -5.42
CA ALA A 150 -25.30 -53.76 -4.97
C ALA A 150 -24.55 -52.64 -5.73
N ILE A 151 -25.30 -51.75 -6.38
CA ILE A 151 -24.76 -50.52 -6.98
C ILE A 151 -24.50 -49.53 -5.84
N GLN A 152 -23.37 -48.81 -5.90
CA GLN A 152 -23.07 -47.78 -4.90
C GLN A 152 -23.85 -46.49 -5.21
N ASP A 153 -24.55 -45.97 -4.20
CA ASP A 153 -25.31 -44.72 -4.29
C ASP A 153 -24.51 -43.52 -3.73
N ILE A 154 -24.77 -42.35 -4.29
CA ILE A 154 -24.27 -41.06 -3.80
C ILE A 154 -25.46 -40.14 -3.51
N TYR A 155 -25.30 -39.24 -2.54
CA TYR A 155 -26.26 -38.16 -2.28
C TYR A 155 -25.54 -36.82 -2.14
N PHE A 156 -26.34 -35.76 -2.24
CA PHE A 156 -25.90 -34.38 -2.16
C PHE A 156 -26.31 -33.79 -0.81
N GLU A 157 -25.37 -33.15 -0.13
CA GLU A 157 -25.58 -32.46 1.13
C GLU A 157 -25.16 -30.99 1.01
N ILE A 158 -25.95 -30.11 1.63
CA ILE A 158 -25.60 -28.71 1.80
C ILE A 158 -25.34 -28.47 3.29
N THR A 159 -24.16 -27.97 3.62
CA THR A 159 -23.82 -27.47 4.96
C THR A 159 -23.72 -25.95 4.93
N SER A 160 -23.82 -25.30 6.10
CA SER A 160 -23.73 -23.85 6.18
C SER A 160 -22.93 -23.38 7.38
N ASP A 161 -22.13 -22.33 7.19
CA ASP A 161 -21.45 -21.60 8.26
C ASP A 161 -22.01 -20.19 8.41
N ASP A 162 -22.11 -19.74 9.66
CA ASP A 162 -22.44 -18.34 9.98
C ASP A 162 -21.21 -17.42 9.87
N VAL A 163 -21.45 -16.25 9.29
CA VAL A 163 -20.49 -15.16 9.12
C VAL A 163 -21.10 -13.90 9.75
N VAL A 164 -20.47 -13.42 10.81
CA VAL A 164 -20.97 -12.29 11.61
C VAL A 164 -20.03 -11.09 11.45
N ALA A 165 -20.60 -9.91 11.21
CA ALA A 165 -19.86 -8.67 11.08
C ALA A 165 -19.23 -8.24 12.42
N VAL A 166 -17.93 -7.96 12.39
CA VAL A 166 -17.16 -7.39 13.50
C VAL A 166 -17.03 -5.88 13.30
N GLU A 167 -17.03 -5.14 14.40
CA GLU A 167 -16.94 -3.68 14.39
C GLU A 167 -15.53 -3.20 14.76
N LYS A 168 -15.05 -2.18 14.05
CA LYS A 168 -13.85 -1.40 14.39
C LYS A 168 -14.22 0.07 14.53
N LYS A 169 -13.80 0.70 15.63
CA LYS A 169 -14.16 2.08 15.98
C LYS A 169 -12.90 2.86 16.34
N LEU A 170 -12.77 4.06 15.80
CA LEU A 170 -11.68 4.97 16.14
C LEU A 170 -12.21 6.39 16.30
N LYS A 171 -11.65 7.14 17.25
CA LYS A 171 -12.04 8.52 17.56
C LYS A 171 -10.81 9.41 17.46
N ALA A 172 -10.97 10.57 16.82
CA ALA A 172 -9.96 11.62 16.80
C ALA A 172 -10.49 12.86 17.50
N HIS A 173 -9.57 13.64 18.07
CA HIS A 173 -9.84 14.89 18.75
C HIS A 173 -8.86 15.95 18.24
N ALA A 174 -9.36 17.15 17.97
CA ALA A 174 -8.58 18.33 17.72
C ALA A 174 -9.00 19.42 18.70
N THR A 175 -8.03 20.18 19.19
CA THR A 175 -8.30 21.42 19.91
C THR A 175 -8.65 22.52 18.88
N VAL A 176 -9.51 23.46 19.28
CA VAL A 176 -9.95 24.54 18.38
C VAL A 176 -8.79 25.49 18.07
N GLU A 177 -7.88 25.67 19.02
CA GLU A 177 -6.64 26.43 18.91
C GLU A 177 -5.77 25.86 17.79
N VAL A 178 -5.52 24.54 17.79
CA VAL A 178 -4.72 23.88 16.74
C VAL A 178 -5.39 24.00 15.37
N SER A 179 -6.72 24.01 15.33
CA SER A 179 -7.47 24.19 14.08
C SER A 179 -7.34 25.60 13.52
N GLN A 180 -7.32 26.62 14.39
CA GLN A 180 -7.11 28.01 14.02
C GLN A 180 -5.65 28.25 13.59
N ASP A 181 -4.69 27.73 14.37
CA ASP A 181 -3.26 27.85 14.08
C ASP A 181 -2.90 27.16 12.76
N LEU A 182 -3.39 25.93 12.52
CA LEU A 182 -3.08 25.20 11.29
C LEU A 182 -3.67 25.90 10.06
N MET A 183 -4.86 26.48 10.19
CA MET A 183 -5.48 27.25 9.10
C MET A 183 -4.69 28.54 8.83
N ALA A 184 -4.24 29.24 9.89
CA ALA A 184 -3.52 30.50 9.77
C ALA A 184 -2.10 30.34 9.22
N TYR A 185 -1.40 29.27 9.58
CA TYR A 185 -0.01 29.04 9.16
C TYR A 185 0.13 28.20 7.90
N HIS A 186 -0.70 27.18 7.70
CA HIS A 186 -0.52 26.21 6.61
C HIS A 186 -1.69 26.18 5.63
N GLY A 187 -2.76 26.96 5.85
CA GLY A 187 -3.95 26.94 5.01
C GLY A 187 -4.61 25.55 4.94
N LYS A 188 -4.35 24.69 5.93
CA LYS A 188 -4.85 23.31 5.99
C LYS A 188 -5.92 23.18 7.05
N ASP A 189 -6.95 22.44 6.68
CA ASP A 189 -8.03 22.06 7.59
C ASP A 189 -7.66 20.79 8.38
N VAL A 190 -7.61 20.91 9.71
CA VAL A 190 -7.39 19.79 10.63
C VAL A 190 -8.47 18.73 10.47
N GLU A 191 -9.71 19.12 10.18
CA GLU A 191 -10.84 18.20 10.09
C GLU A 191 -10.66 17.20 8.93
N SER A 192 -10.24 17.71 7.77
CA SER A 192 -9.91 16.88 6.61
C SER A 192 -8.72 15.94 6.88
N ILE A 193 -7.66 16.44 7.51
CA ILE A 193 -6.48 15.64 7.85
C ILE A 193 -6.83 14.51 8.81
N LEU A 194 -7.59 14.81 9.87
CA LEU A 194 -8.02 13.80 10.84
C LEU A 194 -8.97 12.79 10.20
N SER A 195 -9.91 13.22 9.36
CA SER A 195 -10.83 12.31 8.66
C SER A 195 -10.06 11.32 7.77
N ASN A 196 -9.06 11.80 7.02
CA ASN A 196 -8.23 10.95 6.17
C ASN A 196 -7.34 10.00 6.98
N GLY A 197 -6.73 10.49 8.07
CA GLY A 197 -5.92 9.66 8.96
C GLY A 197 -6.72 8.54 9.63
N LEU A 198 -7.95 8.85 10.07
CA LEU A 198 -8.88 7.88 10.66
C LEU A 198 -9.25 6.75 9.69
N SER A 199 -9.68 7.11 8.46
CA SER A 199 -9.99 6.12 7.41
C SER A 199 -8.80 5.23 7.10
N ALA A 200 -7.63 5.83 6.90
CA ALA A 200 -6.43 5.08 6.56
C ALA A 200 -6.03 4.12 7.69
N GLN A 201 -6.19 4.52 8.96
CA GLN A 201 -5.85 3.66 10.09
C GLN A 201 -6.76 2.44 10.20
N ILE A 202 -8.08 2.62 10.07
CA ILE A 202 -9.03 1.49 10.06
C ILE A 202 -8.72 0.54 8.91
N ALA A 203 -8.45 1.08 7.73
CA ALA A 203 -8.18 0.28 6.54
C ALA A 203 -6.92 -0.59 6.70
N ARG A 204 -5.85 -0.03 7.30
CA ARG A 204 -4.63 -0.78 7.63
C ARG A 204 -4.88 -1.89 8.65
N GLU A 205 -5.68 -1.58 9.66
CA GLU A 205 -6.00 -2.55 10.70
C GLU A 205 -6.79 -3.73 10.12
N TRP A 206 -7.73 -3.47 9.21
CA TRP A 206 -8.41 -4.51 8.44
C TRP A 206 -7.46 -5.37 7.64
N ASP A 207 -6.59 -4.75 6.84
CA ASP A 207 -5.63 -5.45 5.98
C ASP A 207 -4.68 -6.34 6.82
N ARG A 208 -4.21 -5.85 7.98
CA ARG A 208 -3.40 -6.66 8.89
C ARG A 208 -4.19 -7.83 9.49
N THR A 209 -5.44 -7.60 9.91
CA THR A 209 -6.30 -8.65 10.47
C THR A 209 -6.52 -9.78 9.48
N ILE A 210 -6.74 -9.45 8.20
CA ILE A 210 -6.96 -10.43 7.13
C ILE A 210 -5.70 -11.28 6.94
N ILE A 211 -4.53 -10.65 6.75
CA ILE A 211 -3.27 -11.37 6.51
C ILE A 211 -2.92 -12.28 7.70
N GLU A 212 -3.06 -11.77 8.92
CA GLU A 212 -2.75 -12.53 10.14
C GLU A 212 -3.69 -13.72 10.34
N ASN A 213 -5.00 -13.53 10.08
CA ASN A 213 -5.95 -14.62 10.13
C ASN A 213 -5.65 -15.68 9.07
N MET A 214 -5.38 -15.27 7.82
CA MET A 214 -5.02 -16.17 6.72
C MET A 214 -3.79 -17.04 7.05
N ILE A 215 -2.76 -16.46 7.68
CA ILE A 215 -1.57 -17.21 8.11
C ILE A 215 -1.91 -18.22 9.20
N THR A 216 -2.76 -17.83 10.15
CA THR A 216 -3.11 -18.67 11.30
C THR A 216 -3.97 -19.86 10.92
N VAL A 217 -4.87 -19.69 9.95
CA VAL A 217 -5.83 -20.72 9.50
C VAL A 217 -5.30 -21.58 8.35
N ALA A 218 -4.12 -21.30 7.82
CA ALA A 218 -3.56 -22.02 6.67
C ALA A 218 -3.27 -23.49 6.99
N THR A 219 -3.84 -24.42 6.22
CA THR A 219 -3.68 -25.87 6.41
C THR A 219 -3.26 -26.62 5.14
N GLY A 220 -3.18 -25.95 4.00
CA GLY A 220 -2.88 -26.53 2.70
C GLY A 220 -1.50 -27.17 2.59
N GLY A 221 -0.50 -26.54 3.20
CA GLY A 221 0.87 -27.05 3.24
C GLY A 221 1.76 -26.17 4.11
N ALA A 222 2.76 -26.80 4.75
CA ALA A 222 3.75 -26.10 5.56
C ALA A 222 5.15 -26.55 5.13
N ALA A 223 6.05 -25.59 4.94
CA ALA A 223 7.47 -25.86 4.72
C ALA A 223 8.32 -24.93 5.59
N THR A 224 9.53 -25.37 5.90
CA THR A 224 10.48 -24.56 6.67
C THR A 224 11.73 -24.31 5.84
N PHE A 225 12.17 -23.05 5.83
CA PHE A 225 13.42 -22.62 5.22
C PHE A 225 14.28 -21.96 6.29
N SER A 226 15.55 -22.37 6.39
CA SER A 226 16.50 -21.72 7.30
C SER A 226 17.24 -20.62 6.57
N LYS A 227 17.30 -19.41 7.15
CA LYS A 227 18.13 -18.29 6.68
C LYS A 227 19.61 -18.46 7.08
N ALA A 228 19.92 -19.38 7.98
CA ALA A 228 21.30 -19.68 8.34
C ALA A 228 21.97 -20.48 7.22
N GLU A 229 23.00 -19.88 6.62
CA GLU A 229 23.82 -20.55 5.61
C GLU A 229 24.51 -21.79 6.22
N PRO A 230 24.42 -22.97 5.58
CA PRO A 230 25.24 -24.11 5.93
C PRO A 230 26.74 -23.73 5.93
N SER A 231 27.49 -24.20 6.94
CA SER A 231 28.91 -23.86 7.06
C SER A 231 29.74 -24.42 5.88
N GLY A 232 30.59 -23.58 5.29
CA GLY A 232 31.57 -24.01 4.27
C GLY A 232 31.15 -23.84 2.81
N LEU A 233 30.11 -23.07 2.51
CA LEU A 233 29.67 -22.83 1.13
C LEU A 233 30.56 -21.81 0.38
N SER A 234 30.88 -22.14 -0.88
CA SER A 234 31.48 -21.18 -1.83
C SER A 234 30.46 -20.11 -2.24
N TYR A 235 30.92 -18.99 -2.82
CA TYR A 235 30.05 -17.93 -3.35
C TYR A 235 29.00 -18.44 -4.35
N GLN A 236 29.39 -19.42 -5.19
CA GLN A 236 28.50 -20.04 -6.16
C GLN A 236 27.45 -20.93 -5.47
N ASP A 237 27.86 -21.70 -4.46
CA ASP A 237 26.99 -22.61 -3.71
C ASP A 237 25.99 -21.86 -2.83
N ARG A 238 26.34 -20.65 -2.38
CA ARG A 238 25.40 -19.74 -1.70
C ARG A 238 24.21 -19.37 -2.59
N LYS A 239 24.45 -19.15 -3.89
CA LYS A 239 23.35 -18.84 -4.82
C LYS A 239 22.40 -20.04 -4.97
N TYR A 240 22.93 -21.25 -5.11
CA TYR A 240 22.12 -22.47 -5.17
C TYR A 240 21.37 -22.73 -3.86
N TRP A 241 21.99 -22.47 -2.71
CA TRP A 241 21.29 -22.54 -1.43
C TRP A 241 20.13 -21.55 -1.35
N MET A 242 20.28 -20.31 -1.84
CA MET A 242 19.17 -19.34 -1.89
C MET A 242 18.02 -19.82 -2.80
N GLU A 243 18.31 -20.59 -3.84
CA GLU A 243 17.30 -21.21 -4.69
C GLU A 243 16.51 -22.32 -3.97
N THR A 244 17.02 -22.91 -2.88
CA THR A 244 16.25 -23.91 -2.10
C THR A 244 14.99 -23.35 -1.45
N LEU A 245 14.89 -22.03 -1.22
CA LEU A 245 13.63 -21.39 -0.81
C LEU A 245 12.54 -21.58 -1.87
N TYR A 246 12.91 -21.50 -3.16
CA TYR A 246 12.00 -21.76 -4.28
C TYR A 246 11.46 -23.19 -4.25
N GLU A 247 12.33 -24.15 -3.95
CA GLU A 247 11.94 -25.56 -3.80
C GLU A 247 10.93 -25.73 -2.66
N LYS A 248 11.14 -25.07 -1.51
CA LYS A 248 10.17 -25.07 -0.40
C LYS A 248 8.83 -24.44 -0.77
N MET A 249 8.83 -23.38 -1.58
CA MET A 249 7.60 -22.81 -2.12
C MET A 249 6.89 -23.79 -3.08
N ILE A 250 7.64 -24.53 -3.90
CA ILE A 250 7.09 -25.59 -4.76
C ILE A 250 6.51 -26.75 -3.93
N ASP A 251 7.16 -27.14 -2.84
CA ASP A 251 6.68 -28.20 -1.94
C ASP A 251 5.31 -27.83 -1.34
N VAL A 252 5.15 -26.59 -0.86
CA VAL A 252 3.86 -26.07 -0.36
C VAL A 252 2.81 -26.05 -1.47
N ASP A 253 3.18 -25.58 -2.67
CA ASP A 253 2.25 -25.59 -3.81
C ASP A 253 1.79 -26.99 -4.18
N ASN A 254 2.71 -27.96 -4.21
CA ASN A 254 2.39 -29.36 -4.49
C ASN A 254 1.50 -29.97 -3.40
N ALA A 255 1.70 -29.61 -2.14
CA ALA A 255 0.84 -30.05 -1.04
C ALA A 255 -0.60 -29.54 -1.22
N ILE A 256 -0.77 -28.26 -1.58
CA ILE A 256 -2.08 -27.67 -1.89
C ILE A 256 -2.70 -28.35 -3.13
N PHE A 257 -1.90 -28.59 -4.17
CA PHE A 257 -2.36 -29.24 -5.38
C PHE A 257 -2.88 -30.67 -5.12
N LYS A 258 -2.23 -31.44 -4.24
CA LYS A 258 -2.70 -32.78 -3.84
C LYS A 258 -4.05 -32.76 -3.15
N LYS A 259 -4.37 -31.68 -2.42
CA LYS A 259 -5.63 -31.55 -1.66
C LYS A 259 -6.78 -31.00 -2.50
N ARG A 260 -6.52 -29.99 -3.33
CA ARG A 260 -7.58 -29.22 -4.00
C ARG A 260 -7.44 -29.13 -5.52
N TYR A 261 -6.45 -29.78 -6.14
CA TYR A 261 -6.14 -29.70 -7.58
C TYR A 261 -6.01 -28.25 -8.09
N ARG A 262 -5.61 -27.33 -7.23
CA ARG A 262 -5.30 -25.94 -7.56
C ARG A 262 -3.86 -25.66 -7.21
N ARG A 263 -3.21 -24.86 -8.05
CA ARG A 263 -1.89 -24.31 -7.77
C ARG A 263 -2.05 -22.90 -7.26
N THR A 264 -1.22 -22.51 -6.31
CA THR A 264 -1.13 -21.16 -5.75
C THR A 264 -0.74 -20.15 -6.83
N ASN A 265 -1.26 -18.94 -6.70
CA ASN A 265 -1.06 -17.84 -7.67
C ASN A 265 -0.57 -16.54 -7.02
N PHE A 266 -0.68 -16.40 -5.70
CA PHE A 266 -0.14 -15.27 -4.96
C PHE A 266 0.74 -15.73 -3.79
N ALA A 267 1.69 -14.88 -3.43
CA ALA A 267 2.45 -15.00 -2.21
C ALA A 267 2.57 -13.63 -1.51
N VAL A 268 2.40 -13.61 -0.19
CA VAL A 268 2.65 -12.44 0.66
C VAL A 268 3.90 -12.72 1.49
N VAL A 269 4.90 -11.85 1.38
CA VAL A 269 6.23 -12.03 1.96
C VAL A 269 6.58 -10.85 2.87
N GLY A 270 7.42 -11.09 3.87
CA GLY A 270 8.05 -10.00 4.63
C GLY A 270 9.08 -9.24 3.80
N ALA A 271 9.52 -8.08 4.30
CA ALA A 271 10.53 -7.26 3.62
C ALA A 271 11.89 -7.98 3.49
N ASP A 272 12.29 -8.74 4.52
CA ASP A 272 13.55 -9.48 4.49
C ASP A 272 13.50 -10.64 3.49
N GLU A 273 12.38 -11.37 3.45
CA GLU A 273 12.14 -12.47 2.51
C GLU A 273 12.00 -11.96 1.08
N ALA A 274 11.41 -10.78 0.87
CA ALA A 274 11.35 -10.12 -0.43
C ALA A 274 12.76 -9.91 -1.01
N ALA A 275 13.70 -9.41 -0.19
CA ALA A 275 15.09 -9.20 -0.62
C ALA A 275 15.82 -10.51 -1.00
N PHE A 276 15.41 -11.67 -0.45
CA PHE A 276 15.90 -12.97 -0.92
C PHE A 276 15.33 -13.34 -2.29
N ILE A 277 14.04 -13.06 -2.51
CA ILE A 277 13.38 -13.38 -3.77
C ILE A 277 13.88 -12.47 -4.93
N GLU A 278 14.22 -11.21 -4.68
CA GLU A 278 14.84 -10.33 -5.70
C GLU A 278 16.14 -10.89 -6.27
N LYS A 279 16.90 -11.59 -5.43
CA LYS A 279 18.20 -12.16 -5.79
C LYS A 279 18.06 -13.50 -6.53
N MET A 280 16.86 -14.08 -6.55
CA MET A 280 16.58 -15.37 -7.17
C MET A 280 16.52 -15.24 -8.70
N SER A 281 17.02 -16.26 -9.39
CA SER A 281 16.87 -16.36 -10.84
C SER A 281 15.40 -16.50 -11.22
N GLY A 282 14.91 -15.64 -12.12
CA GLY A 282 13.53 -15.72 -12.64
C GLY A 282 12.50 -14.85 -11.92
N PHE A 283 12.93 -14.05 -10.92
CA PHE A 283 12.14 -12.93 -10.45
C PHE A 283 12.10 -11.84 -11.54
N ARG A 284 10.89 -11.36 -11.85
CA ARG A 284 10.65 -10.22 -12.72
C ARG A 284 10.01 -9.13 -11.89
N ALA A 285 10.77 -8.06 -11.64
CA ALA A 285 10.22 -6.86 -11.05
C ALA A 285 9.08 -6.33 -11.91
N ASP A 286 8.11 -5.69 -11.27
CA ASP A 286 7.05 -5.00 -11.99
C ASP A 286 7.67 -3.97 -12.94
N ALA A 287 7.29 -4.03 -14.23
CA ALA A 287 7.87 -3.18 -15.25
C ALA A 287 7.34 -1.76 -15.02
N THR A 288 8.11 -0.95 -14.30
CA THR A 288 7.82 0.48 -14.18
C THR A 288 8.03 1.09 -15.55
N ASP A 289 6.96 1.52 -16.21
CA ASP A 289 7.05 2.24 -17.47
C ASP A 289 7.95 3.48 -17.27
N ILE A 290 8.88 3.73 -18.20
CA ILE A 290 9.96 4.73 -18.07
C ILE A 290 9.40 6.16 -17.91
N ALA A 291 8.11 6.36 -18.13
CA ALA A 291 7.37 7.61 -17.96
C ALA A 291 6.85 7.89 -16.53
N MET A 292 7.05 7.01 -15.53
CA MET A 292 6.39 7.18 -14.23
C MET A 292 7.16 8.07 -13.25
N GLN A 293 6.76 9.35 -13.23
CA GLN A 293 7.03 10.36 -12.21
C GLN A 293 6.31 10.09 -10.86
N GLN A 294 5.94 8.84 -10.59
CA GLN A 294 5.21 8.40 -9.39
C GLN A 294 5.68 7.00 -9.00
N VAL A 295 6.95 6.87 -8.61
CA VAL A 295 7.37 5.69 -7.81
C VAL A 295 6.71 5.84 -6.44
N SER A 296 5.43 5.44 -6.35
CA SER A 296 4.73 5.28 -5.07
C SER A 296 5.12 3.94 -4.46
N THR A 297 6.42 3.71 -4.28
CA THR A 297 6.95 2.57 -3.51
C THR A 297 6.84 2.90 -2.03
N GLY A 298 5.61 3.08 -1.57
CA GLY A 298 5.26 3.30 -0.18
C GLY A 298 4.44 2.14 0.37
N GLY A 299 5.04 1.33 1.25
CA GLY A 299 4.28 0.39 2.09
C GLY A 299 4.12 -1.02 1.56
N ARG A 300 2.89 -1.57 1.60
CA ARG A 300 2.58 -2.89 1.03
C ARG A 300 2.36 -2.72 -0.47
N TYR A 301 3.18 -3.35 -1.30
CA TYR A 301 3.09 -3.18 -2.75
C TYR A 301 3.28 -4.51 -3.48
N PHE A 302 2.77 -4.53 -4.71
CA PHE A 302 3.06 -5.59 -5.66
C PHE A 302 4.48 -5.40 -6.16
N MET A 303 5.32 -6.39 -5.87
CA MET A 303 6.76 -6.33 -6.14
C MET A 303 7.09 -6.81 -7.56
N GLY A 304 6.31 -7.78 -8.05
CA GLY A 304 6.52 -8.41 -9.34
C GLY A 304 6.03 -9.85 -9.38
N THR A 305 6.44 -10.56 -10.41
CA THR A 305 6.12 -11.98 -10.59
C THR A 305 7.36 -12.86 -10.47
N LEU A 306 7.22 -14.01 -9.84
CA LEU A 306 8.26 -15.03 -9.81
C LEU A 306 7.93 -16.14 -10.81
N ASN A 307 8.78 -16.30 -11.83
CA ASN A 307 8.63 -17.28 -12.91
C ASN A 307 7.22 -17.27 -13.57
N ASN A 308 6.54 -16.12 -13.60
CA ASN A 308 5.14 -15.97 -14.05
C ASN A 308 4.14 -16.91 -13.36
N ARG A 309 4.48 -17.46 -12.19
CA ARG A 309 3.63 -18.39 -11.44
C ARG A 309 2.95 -17.70 -10.25
N TRP A 310 3.73 -16.93 -9.49
CA TRP A 310 3.26 -16.25 -8.29
C TRP A 310 3.40 -14.75 -8.42
N LYS A 311 2.32 -14.05 -8.10
CA LYS A 311 2.33 -12.62 -7.83
C LYS A 311 2.81 -12.39 -6.41
N ILE A 312 3.87 -11.59 -6.24
CA ILE A 312 4.48 -11.36 -4.95
C ILE A 312 4.06 -10.00 -4.40
N TYR A 313 3.49 -10.02 -3.21
CA TYR A 313 3.13 -8.85 -2.43
C TYR A 313 4.04 -8.76 -1.21
N VAL A 314 4.57 -7.58 -0.94
CA VAL A 314 5.43 -7.36 0.22
C VAL A 314 4.59 -6.73 1.34
N ASP A 315 4.61 -7.34 2.53
CA ASP A 315 4.18 -6.70 3.78
C ASP A 315 5.40 -6.46 4.67
N PRO A 316 5.87 -5.21 4.84
CA PRO A 316 7.08 -4.93 5.62
C PRO A 316 6.96 -5.31 7.11
N PHE A 317 5.74 -5.52 7.62
CA PHE A 317 5.49 -5.89 9.01
C PHE A 317 5.29 -7.40 9.20
N LEU A 318 5.39 -8.19 8.14
CA LEU A 318 5.40 -9.65 8.24
C LEU A 318 6.83 -10.12 8.48
N THR A 319 7.04 -11.02 9.45
CA THR A 319 8.37 -11.52 9.82
C THR A 319 8.38 -13.03 9.83
N GLY A 320 9.38 -13.62 9.16
CA GLY A 320 9.67 -15.06 9.25
C GLY A 320 8.59 -15.98 8.67
N LYS A 321 7.64 -15.44 7.91
CA LYS A 321 6.53 -16.21 7.31
C LYS A 321 6.24 -15.70 5.91
N ILE A 322 6.01 -16.63 5.00
CA ILE A 322 5.53 -16.38 3.65
C ILE A 322 4.18 -17.08 3.52
N LEU A 323 3.13 -16.32 3.27
CA LEU A 323 1.82 -16.84 2.97
C LEU A 323 1.73 -17.12 1.47
N MET A 324 1.34 -18.34 1.10
CA MET A 324 1.05 -18.70 -0.28
C MET A 324 -0.40 -19.13 -0.40
N GLY A 325 -1.06 -18.77 -1.51
CA GLY A 325 -2.45 -19.14 -1.68
C GLY A 325 -2.93 -19.10 -3.11
N TYR A 326 -4.14 -19.60 -3.31
CA TYR A 326 -4.90 -19.47 -4.53
C TYR A 326 -6.12 -18.59 -4.30
N ASN A 327 -6.29 -17.59 -5.16
CA ASN A 327 -7.53 -16.82 -5.23
C ASN A 327 -7.87 -16.52 -6.69
N ASN A 328 -9.10 -16.81 -7.11
CA ASN A 328 -9.60 -16.43 -8.42
C ASN A 328 -10.71 -15.37 -8.25
N PRO A 329 -10.48 -14.10 -8.66
CA PRO A 329 -11.50 -13.07 -8.54
C PRO A 329 -12.71 -13.31 -9.47
N ALA A 330 -12.55 -14.11 -10.53
CA ALA A 330 -13.62 -14.39 -11.49
C ALA A 330 -14.55 -15.54 -11.06
N GLN A 331 -14.08 -16.44 -10.18
CA GLN A 331 -14.83 -17.61 -9.71
C GLN A 331 -14.76 -17.64 -8.19
N TRP A 332 -15.81 -17.11 -7.55
CA TRP A 332 -15.90 -16.95 -6.10
C TRP A 332 -16.12 -18.27 -5.35
N GLU A 333 -16.53 -19.32 -6.06
CA GLU A 333 -16.77 -20.68 -5.55
C GLU A 333 -15.50 -21.33 -4.99
N GLU A 334 -14.33 -20.88 -5.46
CA GLU A 334 -13.02 -21.45 -5.12
C GLU A 334 -12.11 -20.45 -4.42
N THR A 335 -12.67 -19.65 -3.51
CA THR A 335 -11.89 -18.71 -2.71
C THR A 335 -11.48 -19.31 -1.37
N ALA A 336 -10.24 -19.05 -0.98
CA ALA A 336 -9.74 -19.44 0.33
C ALA A 336 -10.32 -18.59 1.46
N TYR A 337 -10.53 -17.30 1.20
CA TYR A 337 -10.85 -16.31 2.22
C TYR A 337 -11.85 -15.29 1.69
N VAL A 338 -12.91 -15.05 2.47
CA VAL A 338 -13.94 -14.06 2.14
C VAL A 338 -13.82 -12.90 3.10
N PHE A 339 -13.74 -11.70 2.53
CA PHE A 339 -13.91 -10.45 3.25
C PHE A 339 -15.24 -9.82 2.82
N ALA A 340 -16.15 -9.67 3.77
CA ALA A 340 -17.51 -9.26 3.52
C ALA A 340 -17.81 -7.90 4.18
N PRO A 341 -17.60 -6.77 3.48
CA PRO A 341 -17.93 -5.47 4.03
C PRO A 341 -19.44 -5.32 4.23
N TYR A 342 -19.86 -4.79 5.39
CA TYR A 342 -21.23 -4.37 5.63
C TYR A 342 -21.36 -2.85 5.54
N ILE A 343 -20.64 -2.13 6.41
CA ILE A 343 -20.54 -0.67 6.39
C ILE A 343 -19.06 -0.34 6.51
N LEU A 344 -18.41 -0.02 5.40
CA LEU A 344 -16.96 0.19 5.34
C LEU A 344 -16.49 1.38 6.18
N SER A 345 -17.23 2.48 6.13
CA SER A 345 -16.89 3.70 6.87
C SER A 345 -18.14 4.53 7.12
N TYR A 346 -18.55 4.61 8.39
CA TYR A 346 -19.51 5.58 8.88
C TYR A 346 -18.77 6.62 9.71
N PHE A 347 -18.89 7.88 9.34
CA PHE A 347 -18.37 8.99 10.13
C PHE A 347 -19.46 9.60 10.98
N SER A 348 -19.16 9.85 12.26
CA SER A 348 -20.00 10.71 13.06
C SER A 348 -19.94 12.15 12.52
N PRO A 349 -20.98 12.97 12.77
CA PRO A 349 -20.85 14.42 12.71
C PRO A 349 -19.71 14.91 13.61
N TRP A 350 -19.28 16.16 13.39
CA TRP A 350 -18.35 16.83 14.28
C TRP A 350 -19.09 17.29 15.54
N PHE A 351 -18.56 16.92 16.70
CA PHE A 351 -19.05 17.38 17.99
C PHE A 351 -17.98 18.22 18.68
N ILE A 352 -18.38 19.35 19.28
CA ILE A 352 -17.51 20.10 20.18
C ILE A 352 -17.95 19.74 21.59
N ASP A 353 -17.04 19.19 22.38
CA ASP A 353 -17.31 18.93 23.79
C ASP A 353 -17.42 20.27 24.54
N PRO A 354 -18.56 20.58 25.19
CA PRO A 354 -18.76 21.86 25.88
C PRO A 354 -17.81 22.07 27.06
N ASN A 355 -17.24 21.01 27.64
CA ASN A 355 -16.35 21.14 28.81
C ASN A 355 -14.89 21.38 28.41
N THR A 356 -14.46 20.84 27.26
CA THR A 356 -13.06 20.88 26.84
C THR A 356 -12.82 21.69 25.57
N MET A 357 -13.90 22.15 24.91
CA MET A 357 -13.87 22.83 23.61
C MET A 357 -13.13 22.07 22.52
N ARG A 358 -13.01 20.74 22.65
CA ARG A 358 -12.33 19.89 21.66
C ARG A 358 -13.31 19.43 20.59
N LYS A 359 -12.95 19.64 19.33
CA LYS A 359 -13.62 19.06 18.17
C LYS A 359 -13.31 17.58 18.11
N THR A 360 -14.36 16.75 18.11
CA THR A 360 -14.25 15.29 18.11
C THR A 360 -15.04 14.71 16.95
N ARG A 361 -14.45 13.70 16.29
CA ARG A 361 -15.11 12.87 15.29
C ARG A 361 -14.71 11.42 15.44
N ALA A 362 -15.66 10.53 15.20
CA ALA A 362 -15.43 9.10 15.21
C ALA A 362 -15.71 8.49 13.84
N ILE A 363 -15.03 7.38 13.56
CA ILE A 363 -15.27 6.50 12.43
C ILE A 363 -15.65 5.11 12.96
N LEU A 364 -16.64 4.49 12.32
CA LEU A 364 -17.08 3.13 12.55
C LEU A 364 -16.96 2.35 11.24
N SER A 365 -16.34 1.18 11.29
CA SER A 365 -16.29 0.22 10.21
C SER A 365 -16.84 -1.11 10.68
N ARG A 366 -17.64 -1.76 9.85
CA ARG A 366 -18.27 -3.06 10.12
C ARG A 366 -18.04 -3.97 8.92
N ALA A 367 -17.34 -5.06 9.13
CA ALA A 367 -17.14 -6.07 8.11
C ALA A 367 -17.03 -7.45 8.75
N ALA A 368 -17.41 -8.47 8.01
CA ALA A 368 -17.19 -9.85 8.39
C ALA A 368 -16.01 -10.42 7.61
N TYR A 369 -15.36 -11.42 8.18
CA TYR A 369 -14.27 -12.14 7.53
C TYR A 369 -14.32 -13.60 7.94
N LYS A 370 -14.03 -14.50 7.00
CA LYS A 370 -14.06 -15.93 7.26
C LYS A 370 -13.13 -16.64 6.28
N ALA A 371 -12.34 -17.57 6.81
CA ALA A 371 -11.65 -18.56 6.00
C ALA A 371 -12.65 -19.65 5.60
N VAL A 372 -12.82 -19.83 4.29
CA VAL A 372 -13.80 -20.74 3.68
C VAL A 372 -13.11 -22.06 3.33
N ILE A 373 -11.98 -21.98 2.62
CA ILE A 373 -11.18 -23.16 2.24
C ILE A 373 -9.74 -22.93 2.72
N THR A 374 -9.46 -23.42 3.92
CA THR A 374 -8.14 -23.31 4.56
C THR A 374 -7.05 -24.12 3.88
N ASP A 375 -7.42 -25.18 3.16
CA ASP A 375 -6.51 -26.03 2.38
C ASP A 375 -5.92 -25.32 1.14
N LEU A 376 -6.51 -24.20 0.70
CA LEU A 376 -5.97 -23.39 -0.40
C LEU A 376 -4.91 -22.38 0.06
N LEU A 377 -4.62 -22.33 1.37
CA LEU A 377 -3.59 -21.48 1.97
C LEU A 377 -2.47 -22.35 2.53
N GLY A 378 -1.24 -21.98 2.26
CA GLY A 378 -0.04 -22.61 2.81
C GLY A 378 0.93 -21.58 3.36
N VAL A 379 1.82 -22.02 4.23
CA VAL A 379 2.80 -21.14 4.89
C VAL A 379 4.20 -21.74 4.75
N VAL A 380 5.14 -20.92 4.29
CA VAL A 380 6.56 -21.22 4.42
C VAL A 380 7.09 -20.42 5.60
N THR A 381 7.57 -21.10 6.64
CA THR A 381 8.19 -20.47 7.80
C THR A 381 9.68 -20.30 7.53
N VAL A 382 10.16 -19.06 7.62
CA VAL A 382 11.58 -18.72 7.48
C VAL A 382 12.16 -18.56 8.89
N THR A 383 13.06 -19.46 9.27
CA THR A 383 13.72 -19.44 10.58
C THR A 383 15.04 -18.68 10.50
N ALA A 384 15.22 -17.71 11.40
CA ALA A 384 16.45 -16.95 11.53
C ALA A 384 17.42 -17.66 12.50
N SER A 385 17.97 -18.80 12.06
CA SER A 385 18.88 -19.67 12.86
C SER A 385 18.25 -20.31 14.09
#